data_AF-A0A0D0RZE2-F1
#
_entry.id   AF-A0A0D0RZE2-F1
#
_cell.length_a   1.000
_cell.length_b   1.000
_cell.length_c   1.000
_cell.angle_alpha   90.00
_cell.angle_beta   90.00
_cell.angle_gamma   90.00
#
_symmetry.space_group_name_H-M   'P 1'
#
loop_
_entity.id
_entity.type
_entity.pdbx_description
1 polymer ?
#
loop_
_entity_poly.entity_id
_entity_poly.type
_entity_poly.pdbx_seq_one_letter_code
_entity_poly.pdbx_strand_id
1 'polypeptide(L)'
;MSFPNIPNIKPDIDLDEEDVLSLLLASIALEELSLAHIMNAEAEKLQAVLGTLTTSASGTKAQTLHDLLKVNRSVERTLRTVLKNQMLLQFKLEDVSDLIHLFHEHKRKKHKDKIDCDQ
;
A
#
# COMPACT_ATOMS: atom_id res chain seq x y z
N MET A 1 -31.42 -23.80 -28.90
CA MET A 1 -30.35 -23.81 -27.88
C MET A 1 -30.64 -22.69 -26.90
N SER A 2 -31.02 -23.02 -25.65
CA SER A 2 -31.27 -22.02 -24.60
C SER A 2 -29.94 -21.55 -24.02
N PHE A 3 -29.71 -20.24 -24.01
CA PHE A 3 -28.59 -19.66 -23.27
C PHE A 3 -28.69 -19.99 -21.77
N PRO A 4 -27.57 -20.24 -21.07
CA PRO A 4 -27.58 -20.37 -19.61
C PRO A 4 -28.06 -19.06 -18.98
N ASN A 5 -29.06 -19.14 -18.09
CA ASN A 5 -29.51 -18.00 -17.30
C ASN A 5 -28.49 -17.78 -16.17
N ILE A 6 -27.53 -16.88 -16.39
CA ILE A 6 -26.59 -16.46 -15.34
C ILE A 6 -27.40 -15.67 -14.31
N PRO A 7 -27.48 -16.11 -13.05
CA PRO A 7 -28.22 -15.38 -12.02
C PRO A 7 -27.64 -13.97 -11.92
N ASN A 8 -28.54 -12.97 -11.88
CA ASN A 8 -28.17 -11.57 -11.70
C ASN A 8 -27.62 -11.39 -10.27
N ILE A 9 -26.30 -11.48 -10.11
CA ILE A 9 -25.62 -11.17 -8.86
C ILE A 9 -25.58 -9.65 -8.78
N LYS A 10 -26.58 -9.03 -8.14
CA LYS A 10 -26.42 -7.66 -7.67
C LYS A 10 -25.61 -7.74 -6.38
N PRO A 11 -24.34 -7.29 -6.36
CA PRO A 11 -23.65 -7.14 -5.09
C PRO A 11 -24.35 -5.98 -4.37
N ASP A 12 -25.14 -6.32 -3.35
CA ASP A 12 -25.73 -5.33 -2.45
C ASP A 12 -24.61 -4.90 -1.50
N ILE A 13 -23.83 -3.90 -1.95
CA ILE A 13 -22.72 -3.35 -1.20
C ILE A 13 -23.28 -2.16 -0.43
N ASP A 14 -23.73 -2.42 0.78
CA ASP A 14 -24.10 -1.38 1.75
C ASP A 14 -22.83 -0.97 2.49
N LEU A 15 -22.20 0.11 2.03
CA LEU A 15 -21.00 0.68 2.62
C LEU A 15 -21.32 2.08 3.14
N ASP A 16 -21.06 2.30 4.43
CA ASP A 16 -21.12 3.63 5.00
C ASP A 16 -19.86 4.44 4.66
N GLU A 17 -19.95 5.77 4.79
CA GLU A 17 -18.83 6.69 4.55
C GLU A 17 -17.58 6.31 5.38
N GLU A 18 -17.79 5.84 6.62
CA GLU A 18 -16.71 5.40 7.51
C GLU A 18 -16.04 4.10 7.05
N ASP A 19 -16.81 3.19 6.45
CA ASP A 19 -16.28 1.94 5.90
C ASP A 19 -15.41 2.22 4.67
N VAL A 20 -15.85 3.13 3.79
CA VAL A 20 -15.08 3.52 2.61
C VAL A 20 -13.75 4.16 3.02
N LEU A 21 -13.75 5.06 4.01
CA LEU A 21 -12.53 5.68 4.53
C LEU A 21 -11.58 4.64 5.14
N SER A 22 -12.12 3.70 5.92
CA SER A 22 -11.36 2.62 6.54
C SER A 22 -10.73 1.71 5.47
N LEU A 23 -11.46 1.39 4.41
CA LEU A 23 -10.97 0.60 3.29
C LEU A 23 -9.88 1.34 2.49
N LEU A 24 -10.00 2.64 2.29
CA LEU A 24 -8.98 3.46 1.65
C LEU A 24 -7.68 3.49 2.47
N LEU A 25 -7.78 3.73 3.78
CA LEU A 25 -6.63 3.69 4.69
C LEU A 25 -5.99 2.29 4.74
N ALA A 26 -6.82 1.24 4.78
CA ALA A 26 -6.34 -0.14 4.74
C ALA A 26 -5.61 -0.45 3.41
N SER A 27 -6.11 0.06 2.28
CA SER A 27 -5.44 -0.09 0.99
C SER A 27 -4.06 0.56 0.98
N ILE A 28 -3.92 1.76 1.55
CA ILE A 28 -2.63 2.45 1.68
C ILE A 28 -1.69 1.62 2.56
N ALA A 29 -2.16 1.16 3.72
CA ALA A 29 -1.38 0.34 4.64
C ALA A 29 -0.91 -0.99 4.03
N LEU A 30 -1.74 -1.63 3.18
CA LEU A 30 -1.36 -2.85 2.46
C LEU A 30 -0.30 -2.59 1.38
N GLU A 31 -0.36 -1.44 0.70
CA GLU A 31 0.67 -1.03 -0.25
C GLU A 31 2.00 -0.75 0.47
N GLU A 32 1.96 -0.07 1.61
CA GLU A 32 3.10 0.16 2.52
C GLU A 32 3.75 -1.16 2.98
N LEU A 33 2.94 -2.12 3.43
CA LEU A 33 3.41 -3.44 3.83
C LEU A 33 4.09 -4.19 2.66
N SER A 34 3.52 -4.08 1.46
CA SER A 34 4.11 -4.66 0.25
C SER A 34 5.49 -4.05 -0.06
N LEU A 35 5.63 -2.73 0.04
CA LEU A 35 6.90 -2.03 -0.16
C LEU A 35 7.93 -2.41 0.90
N ALA A 36 7.52 -2.62 2.16
CA ALA A 36 8.41 -3.10 3.23
C ALA A 36 8.97 -4.49 2.91
N HIS A 37 8.16 -5.41 2.37
CA HIS A 37 8.62 -6.72 1.93
C HIS A 37 9.63 -6.64 0.79
N ILE A 38 9.42 -5.75 -0.18
CA ILE A 38 10.39 -5.51 -1.26
C ILE A 38 11.71 -5.01 -0.68
N MET A 39 11.66 -4.05 0.26
CA MET A 39 12.86 -3.51 0.89
C MET A 39 13.63 -4.57 1.67
N ASN A 40 12.92 -5.46 2.40
CA ASN A 40 13.54 -6.59 3.08
C ASN A 40 14.20 -7.57 2.09
N ALA A 41 13.52 -7.91 0.99
CA ALA A 41 14.07 -8.80 -0.03
C ALA A 41 15.32 -8.22 -0.71
N GLU A 42 15.37 -6.90 -0.94
CA GLU A 42 16.57 -6.22 -1.45
C GLU A 42 17.71 -6.21 -0.40
N ALA A 43 17.40 -6.11 0.89
CA ALA A 43 18.39 -6.23 1.96
C ALA A 43 18.96 -7.66 2.05
N GLU A 44 18.11 -8.68 2.00
CA GLU A 44 18.53 -10.08 1.97
C GLU A 44 19.39 -10.37 0.73
N LYS A 45 19.07 -9.78 -0.43
CA LYS A 45 19.89 -9.87 -1.65
C LYS A 45 21.31 -9.36 -1.42
N LEU A 46 21.47 -8.22 -0.73
CA LEU A 46 22.79 -7.70 -0.37
C LEU A 46 23.53 -8.64 0.60
N GLN A 47 22.84 -9.14 1.62
CA GLN A 47 23.41 -10.08 2.59
C GLN A 47 23.85 -11.39 1.93
N ALA A 48 23.08 -11.89 0.97
CA ALA A 48 23.39 -13.11 0.23
C ALA A 48 24.67 -12.95 -0.62
N VAL A 49 24.81 -11.83 -1.33
CA VAL A 49 26.00 -11.60 -2.18
C VAL A 49 27.26 -11.29 -1.38
N LEU A 50 27.12 -10.72 -0.18
CA LEU A 50 28.22 -10.52 0.77
C LEU A 50 28.58 -11.82 1.52
N GLY A 51 27.70 -12.82 1.49
CA GLY A 51 27.87 -14.09 2.21
C GLY A 51 27.63 -13.97 3.71
N THR A 52 26.89 -12.96 4.17
CA THR A 52 26.52 -12.79 5.59
C THR A 52 25.25 -13.57 5.95
N LEU A 53 24.50 -14.03 4.94
CA LEU A 53 23.29 -14.82 5.14
C LEU A 53 23.67 -16.29 5.44
N THR A 54 23.50 -16.71 6.69
CA THR A 54 23.89 -18.06 7.17
C THR A 54 23.06 -19.20 6.56
N THR A 55 21.89 -18.88 6.01
CA THR A 55 20.95 -19.82 5.38
C THR A 55 21.08 -19.90 3.86
N SER A 56 21.90 -19.06 3.23
CA SER A 56 22.08 -19.11 1.77
C SER A 56 22.95 -20.30 1.36
N ALA A 57 22.51 -21.00 0.31
CA ALA A 57 23.34 -21.99 -0.36
C ALA A 57 24.67 -21.35 -0.80
N SER A 58 25.76 -22.09 -0.64
CA SER A 58 27.17 -21.71 -0.89
C SER A 58 27.45 -21.04 -2.27
N GLY A 59 26.47 -21.04 -3.19
CA GLY A 59 26.57 -20.44 -4.53
C GLY A 59 26.08 -18.99 -4.68
N THR A 60 25.53 -18.34 -3.64
CA THR A 60 24.90 -17.01 -3.78
C THR A 60 25.86 -15.84 -3.54
N LYS A 61 27.04 -16.12 -3.00
CA LYS A 61 28.09 -15.11 -2.76
C LYS A 61 28.65 -14.60 -4.08
N ALA A 62 28.80 -13.28 -4.21
CA ALA A 62 29.42 -12.70 -5.40
C ALA A 62 30.86 -13.20 -5.56
N GLN A 63 31.20 -13.67 -6.76
CA GLN A 63 32.54 -14.18 -7.07
C GLN A 63 33.50 -13.06 -7.49
N THR A 64 32.97 -11.97 -8.04
CA THR A 64 33.75 -10.83 -8.52
C THR A 64 33.23 -9.49 -7.98
N LEU A 65 34.10 -8.48 -7.95
CA LEU A 65 33.73 -7.10 -7.64
C LEU A 65 32.68 -6.55 -8.63
N HIS A 66 32.74 -7.00 -9.88
CA HIS A 66 31.79 -6.57 -10.90
C HIS A 66 30.37 -7.04 -10.57
N ASP A 67 30.21 -8.29 -10.12
CA ASP A 67 28.92 -8.83 -9.69
C ASP A 67 28.36 -8.06 -8.49
N LEU A 68 29.22 -7.73 -7.52
CA LEU A 68 28.83 -6.95 -6.35
C LEU A 68 28.35 -5.54 -6.74
N LEU A 69 29.08 -4.85 -7.62
CA LEU A 69 28.68 -3.53 -8.13
C LEU A 69 27.39 -3.59 -8.94
N LYS A 70 27.17 -4.67 -9.71
CA LYS A 70 25.94 -4.88 -10.47
C LYS A 70 24.74 -5.06 -9.55
N VAL A 71 24.88 -5.84 -8.49
CA VAL A 71 23.82 -6.06 -7.50
C VAL A 71 23.54 -4.77 -6.73
N ASN A 72 24.57 -4.05 -6.29
CA ASN A 72 24.40 -2.77 -5.59
C ASN A 72 23.63 -1.74 -6.43
N ARG A 73 23.99 -1.59 -7.72
CA ARG A 73 23.26 -0.70 -8.64
C ARG A 73 21.81 -1.13 -8.87
N SER A 74 21.56 -2.44 -8.89
CA SER A 74 20.21 -2.99 -9.02
C SER A 74 19.36 -2.64 -7.79
N VAL A 75 19.89 -2.90 -6.59
CA VAL A 75 19.26 -2.57 -5.30
C VAL A 75 18.97 -1.07 -5.21
N GLU A 76 19.95 -0.22 -5.53
CA GLU A 76 19.78 1.24 -5.56
C GLU A 76 18.62 1.65 -6.48
N ARG A 77 18.53 1.06 -7.68
CA ARG A 77 17.45 1.34 -8.63
C ARG A 77 16.08 0.91 -8.11
N THR A 78 15.99 -0.25 -7.45
CA THR A 78 14.76 -0.70 -6.81
C THR A 78 14.36 0.25 -5.68
N LEU A 79 15.29 0.61 -4.78
CA LEU A 79 15.01 1.53 -3.66
C LEU A 79 14.59 2.92 -4.14
N ARG A 80 15.18 3.43 -5.24
CA ARG A 80 14.70 4.67 -5.89
C ARG A 80 13.26 4.55 -6.40
N THR A 81 12.85 3.37 -6.83
CA THR A 81 11.46 3.11 -7.24
C THR A 81 10.53 3.03 -6.05
N VAL A 82 10.94 2.34 -4.98
CA VAL A 82 10.20 2.27 -3.70
C VAL A 82 9.97 3.68 -3.15
N LEU A 83 11.00 4.53 -3.13
CA LEU A 83 10.88 5.91 -2.67
C LEU A 83 9.87 6.72 -3.48
N LYS A 84 9.80 6.53 -4.80
CA LYS A 84 8.79 7.21 -5.63
C LYS A 84 7.38 6.74 -5.30
N ASN A 85 7.18 5.45 -5.03
CA ASN A 85 5.89 4.94 -4.60
C ASN A 85 5.49 5.47 -3.22
N GLN A 86 6.44 5.58 -2.30
CA GLN A 86 6.24 6.21 -0.98
C GLN A 86 5.77 7.67 -1.11
N MET A 87 6.34 8.44 -2.04
CA MET A 87 5.86 9.81 -2.32
C MET A 87 4.43 9.82 -2.85
N LEU A 88 4.05 8.87 -3.72
CA LEU A 88 2.67 8.75 -4.21
C LEU A 88 1.69 8.30 -3.12
N LEU A 89 2.11 7.39 -2.24
CA LEU A 89 1.33 6.95 -1.09
C LEU A 89 1.09 8.07 -0.09
N GLN A 90 2.11 8.92 0.12
CA GLN A 90 1.98 10.13 0.93
C GLN A 90 0.88 11.06 0.36
N PHE A 91 0.85 11.30 -0.95
CA PHE A 91 -0.21 12.11 -1.56
C PHE A 91 -1.60 11.48 -1.40
N LYS A 92 -1.74 10.16 -1.61
CA LYS A 92 -3.01 9.46 -1.36
C LYS A 92 -3.46 9.60 0.09
N LEU A 93 -2.54 9.51 1.04
CA LEU A 93 -2.84 9.64 2.46
C LEU A 93 -3.29 11.06 2.82
N GLU A 94 -2.64 12.07 2.25
CA GLU A 94 -3.05 13.48 2.39
C GLU A 94 -4.47 13.70 1.85
N ASP A 95 -4.77 13.22 0.64
CA ASP A 95 -6.12 13.31 0.05
C ASP A 95 -7.19 12.63 0.94
N VAL A 96 -6.89 11.43 1.46
CA VAL A 96 -7.79 10.71 2.36
C VAL A 96 -7.94 11.43 3.70
N SER A 97 -6.87 12.01 4.24
CA SER A 97 -6.91 12.79 5.47
C SER A 97 -7.81 14.03 5.32
N ASP A 98 -7.69 14.74 4.21
CA ASP A 98 -8.54 15.89 3.90
C ASP A 98 -10.00 15.48 3.76
N LEU A 99 -10.26 14.33 3.13
CA LEU A 99 -11.60 13.78 3.02
C LEU A 99 -12.22 13.44 4.39
N ILE A 100 -11.44 12.86 5.31
CA ILE A 100 -11.86 12.58 6.70
C ILE A 100 -12.26 13.89 7.40
N HIS A 101 -11.46 14.95 7.25
CA HIS A 101 -11.77 16.26 7.83
C HIS A 101 -13.10 16.81 7.31
N LEU A 102 -13.32 16.76 5.99
CA LEU A 102 -14.57 17.23 5.37
C LEU A 102 -15.79 16.45 5.86
N PHE A 103 -15.72 15.13 5.93
CA PHE A 103 -16.84 14.31 6.43
C PHE A 103 -17.17 14.63 7.89
N HIS A 104 -16.16 14.81 8.74
CA HIS A 104 -16.38 15.22 10.13
C HIS A 104 -17.05 16.59 10.24
N GLU A 105 -16.68 17.57 9.41
CA GLU A 105 -17.35 18.87 9.38
C GLU A 105 -18.82 18.76 8.93
N HIS A 106 -19.10 17.94 7.91
CA HIS A 106 -20.46 17.70 7.44
C HIS A 106 -21.35 17.02 8.50
N LYS A 107 -20.82 16.03 9.22
CA LYS A 107 -21.55 15.41 10.34
C LYS A 107 -21.84 16.41 11.47
N ARG A 108 -20.89 17.30 11.80
CA ARG A 108 -21.09 18.35 12.81
C ARG A 108 -22.17 19.36 12.40
N LYS A 109 -22.19 19.79 11.14
CA LYS A 109 -23.22 20.73 10.63
C LYS A 109 -24.62 20.11 10.68
N LYS A 110 -24.78 18.88 10.15
CA LYS A 110 -26.07 18.15 10.23
C LYS A 110 -26.58 17.98 11.66
N HIS A 111 -25.69 17.72 12.61
CA HIS A 111 -26.08 17.59 14.02
C HIS A 111 -26.53 18.94 14.63
N LYS A 112 -25.89 20.05 14.25
CA LYS A 112 -26.24 21.38 14.74
C LYS A 112 -27.57 21.87 14.17
N ASP A 113 -27.80 21.67 12.87
CA ASP A 113 -29.05 22.05 12.20
C ASP A 113 -30.25 21.26 12.74
N LYS A 114 -30.04 20.00 13.14
CA LYS A 114 -31.08 19.17 13.75
C LYS A 114 -31.49 19.64 15.15
N ILE A 115 -30.54 20.12 15.95
CA ILE A 115 -30.84 20.68 17.28
C ILE A 115 -31.64 21.98 17.18
N ASP A 116 -31.35 22.82 16.18
CA ASP A 116 -32.01 24.12 15.99
C ASP A 116 -33.45 23.99 15.46
N CYS A 117 -33.78 22.89 14.77
CA CYS A 117 -35.13 22.60 14.28
C CYS A 117 -36.07 22.00 15.34
N ASP A 118 -35.51 21.44 16.42
CA ASP A 118 -36.26 20.80 17.51
C ASP A 118 -36.52 21.78 18.69
N GLN A 119 -36.12 23.06 18.57
CA GLN A 119 -36.42 24.17 19.49
C GLN A 119 -37.42 25.16 18.89
#